data_AF-A0A832H3V8-F1
#
_entry.id   AF-A0A832H3V8-F1
#
_cell.length_a   1.000
_cell.length_b   1.000
_cell.length_c   1.000
_cell.angle_alpha   90.00
_cell.angle_beta   90.00
_cell.angle_gamma   90.00
#
_symmetry.space_group_name_H-M   'P 1'
#
loop_
_entity.id
_entity.type
_entity.pdbx_description
1 polymer ?
#
loop_
_entity_poly.entity_id
_entity_poly.type
_entity_poly.pdbx_seq_one_letter_code
_entity_poly.pdbx_strand_id
1 'polypeptide(L)'
;SLEFPTDDFFALIRACYNKRVDCPAYRRLTFALLGVATPSDLIVDKSRTPFNVGQAITLTGFQFPEVAPLLPGLQRCSQDPESLLQVVLEWTGGQPFLTLKLCKLLQSSPYVIPVGNETTWVEQLVRARMLENWEAQDEPPHLKTIRDRLLRDEQRANRVLGCYEKLLESGVLLADESAEQIELRLSGLVVEQNRQLKVYNRIYASIFDVLWVEQQLKNQRPYAQAFNAWMSSNRQDSTQLLRGDDLLNAQMWATDKSLSDHDHQFLAASISLDNLETVDAKANHLLEDAHRQARRIILTGVGILSIAVFLAIALMLMAVNHNSRP
;
A
#
# COMPACT_ATOMS: atom_id res chain seq x y z
N SER A 1 -8.51 25.39 6.43
CA SER A 1 -8.12 26.52 5.56
C SER A 1 -7.61 27.64 6.43
N LEU A 2 -6.53 28.32 6.05
CA LEU A 2 -6.07 29.52 6.75
C LEU A 2 -7.05 30.68 6.49
N GLU A 3 -7.22 31.59 7.44
CA GLU A 3 -8.19 32.70 7.38
C GLU A 3 -7.74 33.86 6.47
N PHE A 4 -6.62 33.71 5.76
CA PHE A 4 -6.04 34.73 4.90
C PHE A 4 -5.63 34.16 3.54
N PRO A 5 -5.45 35.01 2.50
CA PRO A 5 -4.94 34.57 1.21
C PRO A 5 -3.48 34.12 1.34
N THR A 6 -3.27 32.81 1.49
CA THR A 6 -1.94 32.19 1.60
C THR A 6 -1.02 32.59 0.45
N ASP A 7 -1.63 32.65 -0.70
CA ASP A 7 -1.08 33.05 -1.99
C ASP A 7 -0.44 34.45 -1.99
N ASP A 8 -1.05 35.43 -1.32
CA ASP A 8 -0.50 36.78 -1.20
C ASP A 8 0.60 36.85 -0.15
N PHE A 9 0.47 36.06 0.92
CA PHE A 9 1.49 35.94 1.95
C PHE A 9 2.80 35.37 1.38
N PHE A 10 2.75 34.30 0.59
CA PHE A 10 3.95 33.74 -0.06
C PHE A 10 4.51 34.67 -1.15
N ALA A 11 3.66 35.43 -1.83
CA ALA A 11 4.10 36.48 -2.75
C ALA A 11 4.91 37.56 -2.05
N LEU A 12 4.46 38.00 -0.86
CA LEU A 12 5.16 38.99 -0.04
C LEU A 12 6.54 38.48 0.38
N ILE A 13 6.64 37.23 0.86
CA ILE A 13 7.93 36.64 1.24
C ILE A 13 8.89 36.61 0.04
N ARG A 14 8.39 36.21 -1.15
CA ARG A 14 9.18 36.19 -2.39
C ARG A 14 9.62 37.59 -2.81
N ALA A 15 8.75 38.59 -2.70
CA ALA A 15 9.09 39.98 -2.99
C ALA A 15 10.20 40.50 -2.05
N CYS A 16 10.12 40.19 -0.76
CA CYS A 16 11.18 40.49 0.21
C CYS A 16 12.51 39.81 -0.15
N TYR A 17 12.47 38.56 -0.59
CA TYR A 17 13.67 37.83 -1.05
C TYR A 17 14.28 38.48 -2.30
N ASN A 18 13.47 38.75 -3.33
CA ASN A 18 13.94 39.32 -4.60
C ASN A 18 14.54 40.73 -4.40
N LYS A 19 13.97 41.55 -3.51
CA LYS A 19 14.51 42.88 -3.19
C LYS A 19 15.90 42.89 -2.55
N ARG A 20 16.43 41.73 -2.12
CA ARG A 20 17.80 41.62 -1.60
C ARG A 20 18.88 41.92 -2.65
N VAL A 21 18.51 41.88 -3.95
CA VAL A 21 19.41 42.25 -5.06
C VAL A 21 19.63 43.76 -5.07
N ASP A 22 18.56 44.55 -5.05
CA ASP A 22 18.63 46.00 -5.20
C ASP A 22 18.73 46.76 -3.87
N CYS A 23 18.23 46.16 -2.78
CA CYS A 23 18.17 46.80 -1.47
C CYS A 23 18.79 45.89 -0.38
N PRO A 24 20.08 46.11 -0.03
CA PRO A 24 20.79 45.30 0.95
C PRO A 24 20.11 45.22 2.33
N ALA A 25 19.29 46.22 2.68
CA ALA A 25 18.52 46.22 3.92
C ALA A 25 17.62 44.98 4.06
N TYR A 26 17.09 44.42 2.96
CA TYR A 26 16.23 43.22 2.99
C TYR A 26 16.98 41.93 3.38
N ARG A 27 18.32 41.92 3.42
CA ARG A 27 19.11 40.77 3.89
C ARG A 27 18.96 40.52 5.40
N ARG A 28 18.44 41.49 6.16
CA ARG A 28 18.15 41.34 7.60
C ARG A 28 16.86 40.56 7.90
N LEU A 29 16.02 40.34 6.88
CA LEU A 29 14.74 39.65 7.05
C LEU A 29 14.92 38.17 6.69
N THR A 30 14.76 37.29 7.66
CA THR A 30 14.75 35.82 7.46
C THR A 30 13.41 35.28 7.90
N PHE A 31 12.77 34.52 7.02
CA PHE A 31 11.50 33.86 7.30
C PHE A 31 11.77 32.36 7.50
N ALA A 32 11.35 31.83 8.63
CA ALA A 32 11.35 30.40 8.91
C ALA A 32 9.90 29.91 8.92
N LEU A 33 9.60 28.91 8.09
CA LEU A 33 8.29 28.29 8.00
C LEU A 33 8.37 26.92 8.66
N LEU A 34 7.54 26.70 9.68
CA LEU A 34 7.52 25.49 10.48
C LEU A 34 6.12 24.87 10.35
N GLY A 35 6.06 23.62 9.89
CA GLY A 35 4.78 22.95 9.72
C GLY A 35 4.90 21.64 8.95
N VAL A 36 3.77 20.94 8.84
CA VAL A 36 3.64 19.69 8.10
C VAL A 36 2.94 20.00 6.78
N ALA A 37 3.70 20.53 5.83
CA ALA A 37 3.21 20.92 4.51
C ALA A 37 4.34 20.80 3.48
N THR A 38 4.01 20.34 2.28
CA THR A 38 4.92 20.46 1.14
C THR A 38 4.86 21.88 0.55
N PRO A 39 5.88 22.36 -0.16
CA PRO A 39 5.81 23.65 -0.86
C PRO A 39 4.60 23.78 -1.79
N SER A 40 4.11 22.67 -2.35
CA SER A 40 2.91 22.60 -3.17
C SER A 40 1.61 22.77 -2.37
N ASP A 41 1.60 22.43 -1.08
CA ASP A 41 0.47 22.68 -0.17
C ASP A 41 0.38 24.16 0.25
N LEU A 42 1.45 24.93 0.05
CA LEU A 42 1.54 26.33 0.44
C LEU A 42 0.95 27.29 -0.62
N ILE A 43 0.81 26.86 -1.87
CA ILE A 43 0.23 27.65 -2.97
C ILE A 43 -1.08 27.01 -3.42
N VAL A 44 -2.18 27.75 -3.30
CA VAL A 44 -3.52 27.28 -3.69
C VAL A 44 -3.71 27.40 -5.19
N ASP A 45 -3.24 28.49 -5.81
CA ASP A 45 -3.29 28.67 -7.26
C ASP A 45 -2.09 28.00 -7.96
N LYS A 46 -2.35 26.81 -8.51
CA LYS A 46 -1.35 26.01 -9.24
C LYS A 46 -0.87 26.66 -10.54
N SER A 47 -1.51 27.72 -11.03
CA SER A 47 -1.04 28.47 -12.20
C SER A 47 0.11 29.43 -11.88
N ARG A 48 0.38 29.68 -10.59
CA ARG A 48 1.47 30.56 -10.13
C ARG A 48 2.78 29.80 -10.00
N THR A 49 3.89 30.53 -10.14
CA THR A 49 5.22 29.96 -9.95
C THR A 49 5.36 29.35 -8.54
N PRO A 50 5.78 28.07 -8.43
CA PRO A 50 5.99 27.41 -7.15
C PRO A 50 6.90 28.21 -6.21
N PHE A 51 6.72 28.06 -4.89
CA PHE A 51 7.56 28.73 -3.92
C PHE A 51 8.93 28.06 -3.86
N ASN A 52 9.86 28.52 -4.71
CA ASN A 52 11.18 27.92 -4.93
C ASN A 52 12.36 28.73 -4.37
N VAL A 53 12.09 29.79 -3.60
CA VAL A 53 13.13 30.64 -2.98
C VAL A 53 13.51 30.18 -1.56
N GLY A 54 12.82 29.17 -1.04
CA GLY A 54 13.08 28.60 0.28
C GLY A 54 14.19 27.56 0.25
N GLN A 55 14.90 27.44 1.37
CA GLN A 55 15.81 26.32 1.64
C GLN A 55 15.09 25.32 2.55
N ALA A 56 14.94 24.08 2.09
CA ALA A 56 14.41 23.00 2.92
C ALA A 56 15.44 22.63 4.00
N ILE A 57 14.98 22.52 5.25
CA ILE A 57 15.77 22.00 6.36
C ILE A 57 15.20 20.63 6.70
N THR A 58 15.90 19.57 6.30
CA THR A 58 15.50 18.21 6.62
C THR A 58 15.79 17.93 8.08
N LEU A 59 14.74 17.62 8.86
CA LEU A 59 14.89 17.21 10.25
C LEU A 59 15.13 15.70 10.31
N THR A 60 16.36 15.31 10.62
CA THR A 60 16.74 13.91 10.88
C THR A 60 16.61 13.58 12.37
N GLY A 61 16.63 12.29 12.70
CA GLY A 61 16.72 11.87 14.10
C GLY A 61 18.03 12.32 14.74
N PHE A 62 17.98 12.57 16.06
CA PHE A 62 19.13 12.99 16.82
C PHE A 62 20.25 11.96 16.79
N GLN A 63 21.47 12.46 16.64
CA GLN A 63 22.71 11.71 16.75
C GLN A 63 23.19 11.68 18.20
N PHE A 64 24.11 10.76 18.51
CA PHE A 64 24.63 10.58 19.87
C PHE A 64 25.09 11.89 20.56
N PRO A 65 25.87 12.78 19.90
CA PRO A 65 26.28 14.04 20.54
C PRO A 65 25.12 14.97 20.90
N GLU A 66 24.02 14.90 20.15
CA GLU A 66 22.83 15.75 20.34
C GLU A 66 21.97 15.27 21.51
N VAL A 67 22.02 13.98 21.83
CA VAL A 67 21.32 13.38 22.98
C VAL A 67 22.20 13.19 24.22
N ALA A 68 23.50 13.48 24.13
CA ALA A 68 24.42 13.44 25.26
C ALA A 68 23.92 14.19 26.52
N PRO A 69 23.16 15.30 26.43
CA PRO A 69 22.54 15.93 27.61
C PRO A 69 21.58 15.04 28.40
N LEU A 70 21.12 13.90 27.86
CA LEU A 70 20.29 12.93 28.56
C LEU A 70 21.09 11.97 29.47
N LEU A 71 22.41 11.84 29.27
CA LEU A 71 23.28 10.92 30.01
C LEU A 71 23.16 11.02 31.53
N PRO A 72 23.11 12.23 32.15
CA PRO A 72 22.97 12.34 33.60
C PRO A 72 21.72 11.66 34.15
N GLY A 73 20.62 11.65 33.39
CA GLY A 73 19.38 10.98 33.78
C GLY A 73 19.46 9.45 33.75
N LEU A 74 20.44 8.89 33.04
CA LEU A 74 20.63 7.44 32.85
C LEU A 74 21.71 6.84 33.76
N GLN A 75 22.49 7.67 34.46
CA GLN A 75 23.55 7.20 35.37
C GLN A 75 23.04 6.28 36.49
N ARG A 76 21.77 6.44 36.89
CA ARG A 76 21.13 5.56 37.90
C ARG A 76 20.56 4.26 37.32
N CYS A 77 20.48 4.17 35.99
CA CYS A 77 19.87 3.04 35.28
C CYS A 77 20.90 2.00 34.85
N SER A 78 22.11 2.41 34.45
CA SER A 78 23.23 1.52 34.11
C SER A 78 24.54 2.08 34.62
N GLN A 79 25.51 1.19 34.87
CA GLN A 79 26.90 1.56 35.11
C GLN A 79 27.60 2.06 33.83
N ASP A 80 27.05 1.75 32.66
CA ASP A 80 27.45 2.28 31.35
C ASP A 80 26.28 3.02 30.67
N PRO A 81 26.03 4.29 31.04
CA PRO A 81 24.94 5.08 30.47
C PRO A 81 25.15 5.45 29.00
N GLU A 82 26.39 5.45 28.51
CA GLU A 82 26.70 5.74 27.11
C GLU A 82 26.26 4.58 26.21
N SER A 83 26.66 3.34 26.55
CA SER A 83 26.19 2.14 25.86
C SER A 83 24.66 2.02 25.93
N LEU A 84 24.06 2.31 27.08
CA LEU A 84 22.60 2.32 27.23
C LEU A 84 21.92 3.32 26.29
N LEU A 85 22.44 4.55 26.21
CA LEU A 85 21.89 5.59 25.34
C LEU A 85 22.07 5.24 23.85
N GLN A 86 23.18 4.59 23.48
CA GLN A 86 23.38 4.11 22.11
C GLN A 86 22.31 3.09 21.71
N VAL A 87 22.02 2.12 22.57
CA VAL A 87 20.94 1.14 22.34
C VAL A 87 19.57 1.82 22.25
N VAL A 88 19.32 2.85 23.06
CA VAL A 88 18.09 3.66 22.93
C VAL A 88 17.98 4.28 21.55
N LEU A 89 19.05 4.89 21.04
CA LEU A 89 19.07 5.49 19.69
C LEU A 89 18.89 4.45 18.59
N GLU A 90 19.46 3.26 18.73
CA GLU A 90 19.27 2.16 17.77
C GLU A 90 17.79 1.75 17.64
N TRP A 91 17.05 1.78 18.75
CA TRP A 91 15.61 1.49 18.75
C TRP A 91 14.77 2.66 18.22
N THR A 92 15.08 3.89 18.62
CA THR A 92 14.25 5.08 18.34
C THR A 92 14.64 5.81 17.06
N GLY A 93 15.77 5.47 16.46
CA GLY A 93 16.35 6.18 15.30
C GLY A 93 16.62 7.66 15.60
N GLY A 94 16.81 8.03 16.87
CA GLY A 94 16.96 9.43 17.29
C GLY A 94 15.66 10.24 17.23
N GLN A 95 14.50 9.61 17.04
CA GLN A 95 13.23 10.33 17.02
C GLN A 95 13.01 11.00 18.41
N PRO A 96 12.80 12.32 18.49
CA PRO A 96 12.87 13.06 19.76
C PRO A 96 11.93 12.55 20.85
N PHE A 97 10.67 12.29 20.48
CA PHE A 97 9.63 11.86 21.41
C PHE A 97 9.89 10.46 21.98
N LEU A 98 10.18 9.49 21.12
CA LEU A 98 10.47 8.10 21.49
C LEU A 98 11.76 8.00 22.29
N THR A 99 12.79 8.76 21.92
CA THR A 99 14.07 8.80 22.64
C THR A 99 13.84 9.25 24.08
N LEU A 100 13.09 10.33 24.27
CA LEU A 100 12.74 10.81 25.61
C LEU A 100 11.81 9.84 26.35
N LYS A 101 10.81 9.28 25.68
CA LYS A 101 9.85 8.32 26.27
C LYS A 101 10.58 7.06 26.77
N LEU A 102 11.49 6.51 25.97
CA LEU A 102 12.24 5.32 26.35
C LEU A 102 13.23 5.61 27.49
N CYS A 103 13.91 6.75 27.48
CA CYS A 103 14.74 7.18 28.61
C CYS A 103 13.92 7.32 29.91
N LYS A 104 12.69 7.86 29.82
CA LYS A 104 11.78 7.98 30.97
C LYS A 104 11.31 6.62 31.48
N LEU A 105 11.04 5.66 30.59
CA LEU A 105 10.68 4.29 30.96
C LEU A 105 11.84 3.59 31.68
N LEU A 106 13.07 3.73 31.18
CA LEU A 106 14.28 3.20 31.83
C LEU A 106 14.47 3.77 33.24
N GLN A 107 14.26 5.08 33.40
CA GLN A 107 14.29 5.77 34.68
C GLN A 107 13.21 5.33 35.68
N SER A 108 12.13 4.73 35.19
CA SER A 108 11.03 4.23 36.02
C SER A 108 11.27 2.79 36.49
N SER A 109 12.28 2.10 35.94
CA SER A 109 12.70 0.79 36.41
C SER A 109 13.41 0.91 37.76
N PRO A 110 13.07 0.07 38.76
CA PRO A 110 13.78 0.05 40.03
C PRO A 110 15.13 -0.70 39.94
N TYR A 111 15.38 -1.40 38.84
CA TYR A 111 16.57 -2.24 38.66
C TYR A 111 17.69 -1.49 37.93
N VAL A 112 18.92 -1.71 38.40
CA VAL A 112 20.14 -1.28 37.70
C VAL A 112 20.49 -2.33 36.66
N ILE A 113 20.64 -1.90 35.42
CA ILE A 113 21.02 -2.72 34.28
C ILE A 113 22.49 -3.11 34.44
N PRO A 114 22.82 -4.42 34.47
CA PRO A 114 24.20 -4.86 34.53
C PRO A 114 24.92 -4.57 33.20
N VAL A 115 26.20 -4.20 33.29
CA VAL A 115 27.07 -3.95 32.12
C VAL A 115 27.04 -5.14 31.17
N GLY A 116 26.87 -4.88 29.88
CA GLY A 116 26.80 -5.88 28.82
C GLY A 116 25.41 -6.47 28.60
N ASN A 117 24.39 -6.06 29.36
CA ASN A 117 23.00 -6.49 29.19
C ASN A 117 22.07 -5.35 28.70
N GLU A 118 22.60 -4.18 28.38
CA GLU A 118 21.84 -3.00 27.94
C GLU A 118 20.90 -3.34 26.78
N THR A 119 21.41 -4.02 25.74
CA THR A 119 20.62 -4.42 24.57
C THR A 119 19.42 -5.27 24.94
N THR A 120 19.63 -6.33 25.72
CA THR A 120 18.58 -7.26 26.14
C THR A 120 17.54 -6.58 27.03
N TRP A 121 17.98 -5.73 27.98
CA TRP A 121 17.08 -4.99 28.86
C TRP A 121 16.22 -3.99 28.10
N VAL A 122 16.83 -3.21 27.20
CA VAL A 122 16.08 -2.24 26.40
C VAL A 122 15.11 -2.95 25.46
N GLU A 123 15.54 -4.05 24.82
CA GLU A 123 14.64 -4.84 23.96
C GLU A 123 13.43 -5.37 24.74
N GLN A 124 13.63 -5.96 25.92
CA GLN A 124 12.54 -6.45 26.76
C GLN A 124 11.61 -5.31 27.20
N LEU A 125 12.17 -4.16 27.57
CA LEU A 125 11.41 -2.99 27.96
C LEU A 125 10.57 -2.44 26.80
N VAL A 126 11.17 -2.31 25.61
CA VAL A 126 10.48 -1.85 24.40
C VAL A 126 9.35 -2.83 24.03
N ARG A 127 9.62 -4.14 24.03
CA ARG A 127 8.60 -5.16 23.78
C ARG A 127 7.42 -5.01 24.74
N ALA A 128 7.66 -5.02 26.04
CA ALA A 128 6.61 -5.00 27.06
C ALA A 128 5.84 -3.67 27.14
N ARG A 129 6.50 -2.53 26.89
CA ARG A 129 5.94 -1.18 27.16
C ARG A 129 5.60 -0.37 25.92
N MET A 130 6.05 -0.77 24.74
CA MET A 130 5.87 0.00 23.51
C MET A 130 5.34 -0.84 22.34
N LEU A 131 5.56 -2.16 22.32
CA LEU A 131 5.10 -3.03 21.22
C LEU A 131 3.87 -3.86 21.61
N GLU A 132 3.92 -4.55 22.75
CA GLU A 132 2.79 -5.36 23.23
C GLU A 132 1.60 -4.46 23.56
N ASN A 133 0.44 -4.76 22.98
CA ASN A 133 -0.78 -3.97 23.17
C ASN A 133 -0.54 -2.45 23.04
N TRP A 134 0.28 -2.06 22.05
CA TRP A 134 0.77 -0.69 21.91
C TRP A 134 -0.34 0.35 21.87
N GLU A 135 -1.50 0.04 21.27
CA GLU A 135 -2.63 0.97 21.16
C GLU A 135 -3.13 1.44 22.53
N ALA A 136 -3.19 0.51 23.50
CA ALA A 136 -3.61 0.79 24.86
C ALA A 136 -2.50 1.48 25.69
N GLN A 137 -1.23 1.25 25.36
CA GLN A 137 -0.08 1.81 26.06
C GLN A 137 0.45 3.12 25.46
N ASP A 138 -0.08 3.57 24.32
CA ASP A 138 0.35 4.77 23.63
C ASP A 138 -0.18 6.05 24.30
N GLU A 139 0.43 6.36 25.45
CA GLU A 139 0.22 7.59 26.24
C GLU A 139 1.58 8.28 26.54
N PRO A 140 1.72 9.59 26.27
CA PRO A 140 0.80 10.38 25.45
C PRO A 140 0.73 9.85 24.01
N PRO A 141 -0.36 10.13 23.26
CA PRO A 141 -0.56 9.60 21.93
C PRO A 141 0.57 10.00 20.97
N HIS A 142 1.09 9.02 20.23
CA HIS A 142 2.12 9.21 19.22
C HIS A 142 1.94 8.21 18.10
N LEU A 143 1.97 6.91 18.44
CA LEU A 143 1.76 5.83 17.49
C LEU A 143 0.32 5.84 16.94
N LYS A 144 -0.67 6.12 17.80
CA LYS A 144 -2.07 6.27 17.38
C LYS A 144 -2.22 7.45 16.43
N THR A 145 -1.50 8.55 16.65
CA THR A 145 -1.52 9.70 15.74
C THR A 145 -0.97 9.35 14.36
N ILE A 146 0.09 8.54 14.29
CA ILE A 146 0.62 8.01 13.02
C ILE A 146 -0.45 7.14 12.34
N ARG A 147 -0.99 6.15 13.06
CA ARG A 147 -2.05 5.25 12.56
C ARG A 147 -3.25 6.03 12.02
N ASP A 148 -3.83 6.88 12.86
CA ASP A 148 -5.06 7.61 12.56
C ASP A 148 -4.86 8.54 11.35
N ARG A 149 -3.65 9.06 11.18
CA ARG A 149 -3.30 9.84 9.99
C ARG A 149 -3.23 8.99 8.73
N LEU A 150 -2.59 7.82 8.78
CA LEU A 150 -2.49 6.89 7.64
C LEU A 150 -3.88 6.39 7.21
N LEU A 151 -4.79 6.22 8.17
CA LEU A 151 -6.13 5.67 7.94
C LEU A 151 -7.23 6.73 7.81
N ARG A 152 -6.88 8.03 7.84
CA ARG A 152 -7.86 9.13 7.89
C ARG A 152 -8.80 9.18 6.69
N ASP A 153 -8.30 8.84 5.51
CA ASP A 153 -9.03 8.86 4.24
C ASP A 153 -8.92 7.47 3.62
N GLU A 154 -10.03 6.74 3.54
CA GLU A 154 -10.06 5.37 3.02
C GLU A 154 -9.61 5.24 1.56
N GLN A 155 -9.82 6.26 0.72
CA GLN A 155 -9.36 6.22 -0.67
C GLN A 155 -7.85 6.41 -0.75
N ARG A 156 -7.28 7.28 0.09
CA ARG A 156 -5.84 7.54 0.13
C ARG A 156 -5.07 6.49 0.94
N ALA A 157 -5.68 5.91 1.96
CA ALA A 157 -5.08 4.93 2.86
C ALA A 157 -4.52 3.73 2.10
N ASN A 158 -5.30 3.13 1.19
CA ASN A 158 -4.83 1.99 0.38
C ASN A 158 -3.55 2.30 -0.42
N ARG A 159 -3.45 3.52 -0.98
CA ARG A 159 -2.30 3.95 -1.79
C ARG A 159 -1.05 4.12 -0.94
N VAL A 160 -1.23 4.79 0.20
CA VAL A 160 -0.18 5.07 1.17
C VAL A 160 0.32 3.76 1.78
N LEU A 161 -0.59 2.87 2.18
CA LEU A 161 -0.28 1.55 2.72
C LEU A 161 0.40 0.64 1.68
N GLY A 162 -0.06 0.64 0.43
CA GLY A 162 0.60 -0.09 -0.65
C GLY A 162 2.01 0.43 -0.96
N CYS A 163 2.22 1.75 -0.90
CA CYS A 163 3.57 2.33 -1.01
C CYS A 163 4.47 1.91 0.18
N TYR A 164 3.89 1.84 1.37
CA TYR A 164 4.61 1.43 2.58
C TYR A 164 4.92 -0.08 2.59
N GLU A 165 4.03 -0.93 2.07
CA GLU A 165 4.26 -2.36 1.83
C GLU A 165 5.51 -2.57 0.96
N LYS A 166 5.61 -1.87 -0.18
CA LYS A 166 6.82 -1.90 -1.03
C LYS A 166 8.08 -1.47 -0.29
N LEU A 167 7.98 -0.48 0.60
CA LEU A 167 9.10 -0.04 1.42
C LEU A 167 9.54 -1.11 2.41
N LEU A 168 8.59 -1.81 3.04
CA LEU A 168 8.89 -2.90 3.97
C LEU A 168 9.57 -4.08 3.27
N GLU A 169 9.14 -4.41 2.05
CA GLU A 169 9.70 -5.51 1.26
C GLU A 169 11.11 -5.22 0.74
N SER A 170 11.32 -4.01 0.21
CA SER A 170 12.60 -3.59 -0.37
C SER A 170 13.60 -3.10 0.68
N GLY A 171 13.12 -2.72 1.87
CA GLY A 171 13.87 -2.02 2.91
C GLY A 171 14.18 -0.55 2.60
N VAL A 172 14.12 -0.15 1.33
CA VAL A 172 14.44 1.20 0.87
C VAL A 172 13.78 1.49 -0.48
N LEU A 173 13.18 2.68 -0.60
CA LEU A 173 12.64 3.19 -1.87
C LEU A 173 13.37 4.44 -2.31
N LEU A 174 13.46 4.66 -3.62
CA LEU A 174 13.91 5.95 -4.14
C LEU A 174 12.85 7.01 -3.82
N ALA A 175 13.31 8.15 -3.32
CA ALA A 175 12.45 9.28 -3.05
C ALA A 175 11.91 9.84 -4.37
N ASP A 176 10.59 9.73 -4.53
CA ASP A 176 9.81 10.41 -5.53
C ASP A 176 8.84 11.38 -4.84
N GLU A 177 8.46 12.46 -5.54
CA GLU A 177 7.51 13.44 -4.99
C GLU A 177 6.06 12.98 -5.17
N SER A 178 5.79 11.67 -5.16
CA SER A 178 4.43 11.14 -5.23
C SER A 178 3.63 11.54 -3.99
N ALA A 179 2.31 11.61 -4.16
CA ALA A 179 1.40 12.00 -3.08
C ALA A 179 1.42 10.98 -1.92
N GLU A 180 1.71 9.72 -2.22
CA GLU A 180 1.83 8.61 -1.30
C GLU A 180 3.11 8.71 -0.46
N GLN A 181 4.28 8.93 -1.09
CA GLN A 181 5.54 9.13 -0.39
C GLN A 181 5.54 10.42 0.45
N ILE A 182 4.92 11.49 -0.06
CA ILE A 182 4.67 12.71 0.71
C ILE A 182 3.87 12.39 1.96
N GLU A 183 2.76 11.67 1.86
CA GLU A 183 1.93 11.37 3.04
C GLU A 183 2.67 10.50 4.07
N LEU A 184 3.43 9.50 3.60
CA LEU A 184 4.26 8.68 4.50
C LEU A 184 5.29 9.52 5.26
N ARG A 185 5.94 10.48 4.60
CA ARG A 185 6.88 11.38 5.28
C ARG A 185 6.16 12.30 6.26
N LEU A 186 5.02 12.86 5.87
CA LEU A 186 4.25 13.76 6.72
C LEU A 186 3.61 13.04 7.92
N SER A 187 3.39 11.73 7.86
CA SER A 187 3.01 10.93 9.03
C SER A 187 4.16 10.73 10.02
N GLY A 188 5.40 10.95 9.59
CA GLY A 188 6.59 10.70 10.40
C GLY A 188 6.94 9.22 10.52
N LEU A 189 6.24 8.32 9.83
CA LEU A 189 6.51 6.89 9.81
C LEU A 189 7.83 6.58 9.08
N VAL A 190 8.11 7.35 8.03
CA VAL A 190 9.31 7.19 7.18
C VAL A 190 10.12 8.48 7.19
N VAL A 191 11.42 8.35 6.89
CA VAL A 191 12.34 9.46 6.73
C VAL A 191 13.00 9.37 5.36
N GLU A 192 13.27 10.52 4.76
CA GLU A 192 14.09 10.61 3.56
C GLU A 192 15.55 10.92 3.94
N GLN A 193 16.47 10.07 3.50
CA GLN A 193 17.91 10.27 3.65
C GLN A 193 18.61 9.95 2.33
N ASN A 194 19.44 10.86 1.83
CA ASN A 194 20.17 10.67 0.56
C ASN A 194 19.26 10.28 -0.62
N ARG A 195 18.09 10.93 -0.74
CA ARG A 195 17.05 10.63 -1.76
C ARG A 195 16.49 9.20 -1.68
N GLN A 196 16.51 8.61 -0.50
CA GLN A 196 15.94 7.30 -0.23
C GLN A 196 14.96 7.38 0.94
N LEU A 197 13.77 6.81 0.78
CA LEU A 197 12.83 6.59 1.87
C LEU A 197 13.19 5.34 2.64
N LYS A 198 13.13 5.43 3.97
CA LYS A 198 13.31 4.32 4.92
C LYS A 198 12.34 4.46 6.07
N VAL A 199 11.93 3.34 6.68
CA VAL A 199 11.18 3.39 7.94
C VAL A 199 12.03 4.11 8.98
N TYR A 200 11.44 5.07 9.71
CA TYR A 200 12.21 6.00 10.54
C TYR A 200 13.03 5.25 11.59
N ASN A 201 12.42 4.29 12.28
CA ASN A 201 13.06 3.57 13.38
C ASN A 201 12.51 2.15 13.56
N ARG A 202 13.21 1.36 14.38
CA ARG A 202 12.89 -0.04 14.64
C ARG A 202 11.54 -0.22 15.37
N ILE A 203 11.17 0.70 16.26
CA ILE A 203 9.87 0.64 16.96
C ILE A 203 8.74 0.73 15.94
N TYR A 204 8.80 1.68 15.01
CA TYR A 204 7.79 1.81 13.95
C TYR A 204 7.75 0.60 13.04
N ALA A 205 8.90 0.10 12.58
CA ALA A 205 8.99 -1.10 11.76
C ALA A 205 8.43 -2.35 12.47
N SER A 206 8.46 -2.39 13.81
CA SER A 206 7.93 -3.50 14.60
C SER A 206 6.41 -3.40 14.84
N ILE A 207 5.82 -2.21 14.71
CA ILE A 207 4.40 -1.95 14.98
C ILE A 207 3.61 -1.90 13.68
N PHE A 208 4.09 -1.09 12.75
CA PHE A 208 3.57 -0.95 11.40
C PHE A 208 4.36 -1.92 10.51
N ASP A 209 4.30 -3.20 10.83
CA ASP A 209 4.97 -4.25 10.07
C ASP A 209 4.09 -4.71 8.89
N VAL A 210 4.59 -5.70 8.14
CA VAL A 210 3.87 -6.26 6.98
C VAL A 210 2.51 -6.81 7.40
N LEU A 211 2.44 -7.51 8.55
CA LEU A 211 1.19 -8.10 9.05
C LEU A 211 0.15 -7.03 9.40
N TRP A 212 0.58 -5.94 10.02
CA TRP A 212 -0.29 -4.81 10.33
C TRP A 212 -0.83 -4.17 9.05
N VAL A 213 0.02 -3.95 8.04
CA VAL A 213 -0.37 -3.40 6.74
C VAL A 213 -1.37 -4.31 6.03
N GLU A 214 -1.07 -5.61 5.96
CA GLU A 214 -1.96 -6.62 5.38
C GLU A 214 -3.32 -6.65 6.08
N GLN A 215 -3.34 -6.54 7.41
CA GLN A 215 -4.59 -6.49 8.19
C GLN A 215 -5.42 -5.25 7.85
N GLN A 216 -4.79 -4.09 7.71
CA GLN A 216 -5.51 -2.86 7.32
C GLN A 216 -6.05 -2.95 5.90
N LEU A 217 -5.25 -3.45 4.95
CA LEU A 217 -5.65 -3.62 3.56
C LEU A 217 -6.77 -4.68 3.43
N LYS A 218 -6.69 -5.76 4.21
CA LYS A 218 -7.72 -6.83 4.25
C LYS A 218 -9.09 -6.28 4.64
N ASN A 219 -9.14 -5.33 5.58
CA ASN A 219 -10.41 -4.74 6.01
C ASN A 219 -11.05 -3.84 4.94
N GLN A 220 -10.29 -3.44 3.91
CA GLN A 220 -10.77 -2.50 2.89
C GLN A 220 -11.07 -3.17 1.53
N ARG A 221 -10.42 -4.29 1.20
CA ARG A 221 -10.58 -4.99 -0.09
C ARG A 221 -11.78 -5.95 -0.07
N PRO A 222 -12.70 -5.88 -1.06
CA PRO A 222 -13.79 -6.87 -1.18
C PRO A 222 -13.27 -8.28 -1.53
N TYR A 223 -12.06 -8.39 -2.09
CA TYR A 223 -11.43 -9.64 -2.53
C TYR A 223 -10.24 -10.08 -1.66
N ALA A 224 -10.14 -9.60 -0.41
CA ALA A 224 -8.96 -9.82 0.43
C ALA A 224 -8.63 -11.30 0.67
N GLN A 225 -9.64 -12.15 0.87
CA GLN A 225 -9.43 -13.58 1.14
C GLN A 225 -8.80 -14.30 -0.05
N ALA A 226 -9.35 -14.08 -1.23
CA ALA A 226 -8.87 -14.63 -2.50
C ALA A 226 -7.44 -14.13 -2.81
N PHE A 227 -7.21 -12.83 -2.63
CA PHE A 227 -5.89 -12.22 -2.80
C PHE A 227 -4.83 -12.85 -1.88
N ASN A 228 -5.10 -12.97 -0.57
CA ASN A 228 -4.13 -13.51 0.38
C ASN A 228 -3.83 -15.00 0.11
N ALA A 229 -4.84 -15.78 -0.27
CA ALA A 229 -4.66 -17.19 -0.64
C ALA A 229 -3.82 -17.33 -1.92
N TRP A 230 -4.04 -16.45 -2.90
CA TRP A 230 -3.20 -16.41 -4.10
C TRP A 230 -1.75 -16.03 -3.78
N MET A 231 -1.54 -15.01 -2.96
CA MET A 231 -0.20 -14.57 -2.55
C MET A 231 0.54 -15.66 -1.75
N SER A 232 -0.13 -16.34 -0.82
CA SER A 232 0.49 -17.42 -0.03
C SER A 232 0.86 -18.65 -0.87
N SER A 233 0.17 -18.86 -2.00
CA SER A 233 0.54 -19.86 -3.01
C SER A 233 1.73 -19.46 -3.89
N ASN A 234 2.42 -18.36 -3.56
CA ASN A 234 3.43 -17.72 -4.41
C ASN A 234 2.89 -17.41 -5.81
N ARG A 235 1.62 -16.98 -5.89
CA ARG A 235 0.89 -16.59 -7.11
C ARG A 235 0.63 -17.73 -8.09
N GLN A 236 0.59 -18.97 -7.63
CA GLN A 236 0.42 -20.15 -8.49
C GLN A 236 -0.99 -20.74 -8.48
N ASP A 237 -1.75 -20.58 -7.40
CA ASP A 237 -3.09 -21.16 -7.28
C ASP A 237 -4.14 -20.32 -8.02
N SER A 238 -4.40 -20.67 -9.28
CA SER A 238 -5.39 -20.00 -10.13
C SER A 238 -6.83 -20.16 -9.64
N THR A 239 -7.11 -21.06 -8.69
CA THR A 239 -8.46 -21.21 -8.11
C THR A 239 -8.84 -20.03 -7.21
N GLN A 240 -7.84 -19.27 -6.74
CA GLN A 240 -8.05 -18.07 -5.93
C GLN A 240 -8.25 -16.81 -6.79
N LEU A 241 -8.12 -16.89 -8.11
CA LEU A 241 -8.34 -15.74 -8.99
C LEU A 241 -9.84 -15.48 -9.19
N LEU A 242 -10.20 -14.20 -9.27
CA LEU A 242 -11.60 -13.79 -9.38
C LEU A 242 -12.15 -14.05 -10.78
N ARG A 243 -13.47 -14.28 -10.88
CA ARG A 243 -14.19 -14.56 -12.12
C ARG A 243 -15.55 -13.86 -12.13
N GLY A 244 -16.09 -13.60 -13.32
CA GLY A 244 -17.44 -13.06 -13.49
C GLY A 244 -17.74 -11.84 -12.62
N ASP A 245 -18.84 -11.91 -11.86
CA ASP A 245 -19.34 -10.81 -11.03
C ASP A 245 -18.37 -10.38 -9.92
N ASP A 246 -17.64 -11.32 -9.31
CA ASP A 246 -16.66 -11.01 -8.26
C ASP A 246 -15.49 -10.20 -8.83
N LEU A 247 -15.05 -10.55 -10.05
CA LEU A 247 -14.02 -9.82 -10.77
C LEU A 247 -14.52 -8.43 -11.21
N LEU A 248 -15.77 -8.33 -11.67
CA LEU A 248 -16.36 -7.04 -12.05
C LEU A 248 -16.46 -6.11 -10.83
N ASN A 249 -16.95 -6.61 -9.70
CA ASN A 249 -17.04 -5.86 -8.45
C ASN A 249 -15.66 -5.40 -7.95
N ALA A 250 -14.65 -6.26 -8.07
CA ALA A 250 -13.28 -5.95 -7.72
C ALA A 250 -12.69 -4.84 -8.62
N GLN A 251 -12.94 -4.90 -9.94
CA GLN A 251 -12.51 -3.86 -10.88
C GLN A 251 -13.22 -2.53 -10.62
N MET A 252 -14.53 -2.56 -10.37
CA MET A 252 -15.30 -1.36 -10.01
C MET A 252 -14.72 -0.72 -8.74
N TRP A 253 -14.49 -1.51 -7.69
CA TRP A 253 -13.86 -1.04 -6.46
C TRP A 253 -12.44 -0.48 -6.69
N ALA A 254 -11.69 -1.06 -7.62
CA ALA A 254 -10.33 -0.64 -7.96
C ALA A 254 -10.24 0.70 -8.72
N THR A 255 -11.29 1.09 -9.46
CA THR A 255 -11.26 2.20 -10.44
C THR A 255 -10.73 3.53 -9.87
N ASP A 256 -11.12 3.88 -8.63
CA ASP A 256 -10.75 5.13 -7.98
C ASP A 256 -9.70 4.94 -6.86
N LYS A 257 -9.03 3.79 -6.83
CA LYS A 257 -8.02 3.43 -5.82
C LYS A 257 -6.66 3.29 -6.52
N SER A 258 -5.58 3.79 -5.92
CA SER A 258 -4.24 3.37 -6.38
C SER A 258 -3.81 2.15 -5.61
N LEU A 259 -3.84 1.04 -6.31
CA LEU A 259 -3.60 -0.27 -5.76
C LEU A 259 -2.10 -0.52 -5.63
N SER A 260 -1.71 -1.45 -4.76
CA SER A 260 -0.31 -1.89 -4.73
C SER A 260 0.02 -2.65 -6.03
N ASP A 261 1.31 -2.86 -6.32
CA ASP A 261 1.69 -3.61 -7.53
C ASP A 261 1.15 -5.05 -7.46
N HIS A 262 1.03 -5.60 -6.25
CA HIS A 262 0.46 -6.92 -6.02
C HIS A 262 -1.02 -6.98 -6.36
N ASP A 263 -1.81 -5.99 -5.94
CA ASP A 263 -3.23 -5.89 -6.29
C ASP A 263 -3.40 -5.77 -7.82
N HIS A 264 -2.58 -4.96 -8.49
CA HIS A 264 -2.60 -4.84 -9.94
C HIS A 264 -2.27 -6.18 -10.62
N GLN A 265 -1.27 -6.91 -10.12
CA GLN A 265 -0.93 -8.25 -10.63
C GLN A 265 -2.07 -9.25 -10.42
N PHE A 266 -2.69 -9.26 -9.24
CA PHE A 266 -3.81 -10.15 -8.93
C PHE A 266 -5.03 -9.89 -9.83
N LEU A 267 -5.40 -8.61 -10.01
CA LEU A 267 -6.49 -8.23 -10.90
C LEU A 267 -6.16 -8.56 -12.36
N ALA A 268 -4.94 -8.29 -12.82
CA ALA A 268 -4.51 -8.62 -14.18
C ALA A 268 -4.52 -10.13 -14.45
N ALA A 269 -4.06 -10.94 -13.48
CA ALA A 269 -4.12 -12.40 -13.55
C ALA A 269 -5.57 -12.90 -13.58
N SER A 270 -6.44 -12.31 -12.75
CA SER A 270 -7.87 -12.64 -12.72
C SER A 270 -8.57 -12.31 -14.05
N ILE A 271 -8.30 -11.12 -14.61
CA ILE A 271 -8.79 -10.70 -15.94
C ILE A 271 -8.32 -11.66 -17.02
N SER A 272 -7.04 -12.05 -17.00
CA SER A 272 -6.48 -12.96 -18.00
C SER A 272 -7.13 -14.34 -17.95
N LEU A 273 -7.37 -14.86 -16.74
CA LEU A 273 -8.02 -16.14 -16.54
C LEU A 273 -9.49 -16.10 -16.98
N ASP A 274 -10.26 -15.10 -16.55
CA ASP A 274 -11.68 -14.95 -16.89
C ASP A 274 -11.88 -14.79 -18.40
N ASN A 275 -11.02 -14.03 -19.07
CA ASN A 275 -11.02 -13.93 -20.54
C ASN A 275 -10.72 -15.27 -21.22
N LEU A 276 -9.78 -16.05 -20.70
CA LEU A 276 -9.44 -17.35 -21.27
C LEU A 276 -10.61 -18.35 -21.10
N GLU A 277 -11.19 -18.42 -19.91
CA GLU A 277 -12.33 -19.29 -19.62
C GLU A 277 -13.58 -18.90 -20.42
N THR A 278 -13.85 -17.61 -20.60
CA THR A 278 -15.00 -17.13 -21.40
C THR A 278 -14.83 -17.41 -22.91
N VAL A 279 -13.61 -17.35 -23.43
CA VAL A 279 -13.30 -17.74 -24.82
C VAL A 279 -13.48 -19.24 -25.01
N ASP A 280 -12.93 -20.06 -24.10
CA ASP A 280 -13.05 -21.51 -24.15
C ASP A 280 -14.51 -21.97 -24.02
N ALA A 281 -15.29 -21.34 -23.13
CA ALA A 281 -16.71 -21.62 -22.99
C ALA A 281 -17.50 -21.31 -24.27
N LYS A 282 -17.23 -20.17 -24.93
CA LYS A 282 -17.86 -19.81 -26.20
C LYS A 282 -17.48 -20.77 -27.33
N ALA A 283 -16.22 -21.18 -27.40
CA ALA A 283 -15.75 -22.15 -28.39
C ALA A 283 -16.41 -23.52 -28.19
N ASN A 284 -16.49 -23.99 -26.94
CA ASN A 284 -17.17 -25.24 -26.60
C ASN A 284 -18.67 -25.19 -26.91
N HIS A 285 -19.35 -24.08 -26.61
CA HIS A 285 -20.76 -23.91 -26.96
C HIS A 285 -20.99 -23.92 -28.47
N LEU A 286 -20.12 -23.26 -29.24
CA LEU A 286 -20.19 -23.27 -30.70
C LEU A 286 -19.97 -24.67 -31.28
N LEU A 287 -19.01 -25.42 -30.72
CA LEU A 287 -18.77 -26.81 -31.08
C LEU A 287 -19.97 -27.69 -30.77
N GLU A 288 -20.59 -27.53 -29.60
CA GLU A 288 -21.82 -28.25 -29.25
C GLU A 288 -22.98 -27.93 -30.19
N ASP A 289 -23.19 -26.65 -30.51
CA ASP A 289 -24.24 -26.23 -31.43
C ASP A 289 -24.00 -26.77 -32.85
N ALA A 290 -22.75 -26.75 -33.32
CA ALA A 290 -22.35 -27.37 -34.58
C ALA A 290 -22.63 -28.89 -34.57
N HIS A 291 -22.29 -29.58 -33.47
CA HIS A 291 -22.60 -31.01 -33.30
C HIS A 291 -24.11 -31.29 -33.28
N ARG A 292 -24.91 -30.45 -32.64
CA ARG A 292 -26.39 -30.58 -32.63
C ARG A 292 -26.98 -30.37 -34.03
N GLN A 293 -26.50 -29.38 -34.76
CA GLN A 293 -26.93 -29.13 -36.15
C GLN A 293 -26.55 -30.29 -37.08
N ALA A 294 -25.32 -30.77 -37.00
CA ALA A 294 -24.86 -31.92 -37.79
C ALA A 294 -25.72 -33.17 -37.53
N ARG A 295 -26.07 -33.47 -36.26
CA ARG A 295 -26.97 -34.58 -35.92
C ARG A 295 -28.37 -34.41 -36.52
N ARG A 296 -28.95 -33.21 -36.49
CA ARG A 296 -30.26 -32.94 -37.12
C ARG A 296 -30.23 -33.19 -38.62
N ILE A 297 -29.21 -32.70 -39.31
CA ILE A 297 -29.04 -32.90 -40.76
C ILE A 297 -28.95 -34.39 -41.09
N ILE A 298 -28.13 -35.15 -40.34
CA ILE A 298 -28.00 -36.61 -40.53
C ILE A 298 -29.36 -37.31 -40.31
N LEU A 299 -30.07 -37.00 -39.22
CA LEU A 299 -31.40 -37.57 -38.94
C LEU A 299 -32.41 -37.27 -40.05
N THR A 300 -32.46 -36.04 -40.55
CA THR A 300 -33.34 -35.68 -41.67
C THR A 300 -32.96 -36.40 -42.96
N GLY A 301 -31.66 -36.53 -43.26
CA GLY A 301 -31.18 -37.25 -44.44
C GLY A 301 -31.52 -38.74 -44.39
N VAL A 302 -31.34 -39.38 -43.24
CA VAL A 302 -31.73 -40.79 -43.03
C VAL A 302 -33.24 -40.99 -43.19
N GLY A 303 -34.06 -40.06 -42.69
CA GLY A 303 -35.51 -40.09 -42.88
C GLY A 303 -35.91 -40.03 -44.37
N ILE A 304 -35.34 -39.09 -45.12
CA ILE A 304 -35.59 -38.95 -46.57
C ILE A 304 -35.15 -40.20 -47.33
N LEU A 305 -33.96 -40.73 -47.02
CA LEU A 305 -33.45 -41.95 -47.65
C LEU A 305 -34.36 -43.15 -47.37
N SER A 306 -34.85 -43.29 -46.13
CA SER A 306 -35.76 -44.37 -45.73
C SER A 306 -37.09 -44.30 -46.48
N ILE A 307 -37.65 -43.10 -46.66
CA ILE A 307 -38.87 -42.89 -47.45
C ILE A 307 -38.62 -43.26 -48.92
N ALA A 308 -37.51 -42.84 -49.51
CA ALA A 308 -37.17 -43.14 -50.89
C ALA A 308 -37.02 -44.65 -51.14
N VAL A 309 -36.36 -45.36 -50.21
CA VAL A 309 -36.22 -46.82 -50.24
C VAL A 309 -37.59 -47.51 -50.13
N PHE A 310 -38.45 -47.07 -49.22
CA PHE A 310 -39.82 -47.60 -49.10
C PHE A 310 -40.63 -47.39 -50.39
N LEU A 311 -40.53 -46.21 -51.00
CA LEU A 311 -41.22 -45.90 -52.25
C LEU A 311 -40.74 -46.80 -53.40
N ALA A 312 -39.42 -47.01 -53.50
CA ALA A 312 -38.83 -47.90 -54.49
C ALA A 312 -39.29 -49.35 -54.31
N ILE A 313 -39.33 -49.86 -53.08
CA ILE A 313 -39.82 -51.20 -52.77
C ILE A 313 -41.32 -51.33 -53.11
N ALA A 314 -42.13 -50.33 -52.78
CA ALA A 314 -43.56 -50.32 -53.09
C ALA A 314 -43.83 -50.33 -54.60
N LEU A 315 -43.08 -49.54 -55.37
CA LEU A 315 -43.15 -49.54 -56.84
C LEU A 315 -42.74 -50.91 -57.42
N MET A 316 -41.69 -51.53 -56.87
CA MET A 316 -41.24 -52.86 -57.28
C MET A 316 -42.33 -53.93 -57.02
N LEU A 317 -42.97 -53.89 -55.85
CA LEU A 317 -44.08 -54.79 -55.51
C LEU A 317 -45.30 -54.58 -56.40
N MET A 318 -45.65 -53.33 -56.74
CA MET A 318 -46.73 -53.03 -57.69
C MET A 318 -46.41 -53.56 -59.10
N ALA A 319 -45.18 -53.40 -59.56
CA ALA A 319 -44.75 -53.92 -60.88
C ALA A 319 -44.82 -55.45 -60.94
N VAL A 320 -44.39 -56.14 -59.87
CA VAL A 320 -44.51 -57.61 -59.76
C VAL A 320 -45.98 -58.05 -59.76
N ASN A 321 -46.85 -57.33 -59.04
CA ASN A 321 -48.28 -57.65 -58.97
C ASN A 321 -49.02 -57.37 -60.29
N HIS A 322 -48.58 -56.37 -61.07
CA HIS A 322 -49.15 -56.06 -62.39
C HIS A 322 -48.77 -57.12 -63.45
N ASN A 323 -47.56 -57.67 -63.40
CA ASN A 323 -47.12 -58.76 -64.28
C ASN A 323 -47.72 -60.14 -63.94
N SER A 324 -48.51 -60.24 -62.86
CA SER A 324 -49.08 -61.50 -62.37
C SER A 324 -50.56 -61.70 -62.71
N ARG A 325 -51.18 -60.81 -63.50
CA ARG A 325 -52.57 -60.96 -63.94
C ARG A 325 -52.62 -61.41 -65.42
N PRO A 326 -53.08 -62.65 -65.71
CA PRO A 326 -53.31 -63.12 -67.08
C PRO A 326 -54.52 -62.46 -67.75
#